data_AF-A0A5E5Q3H3-F1
#
_entry.id   AF-A0A5E5Q3H3-F1
#
_cell.length_a   1.000
_cell.length_b   1.000
_cell.length_c   1.000
_cell.angle_alpha   90.00
_cell.angle_beta   90.00
_cell.angle_gamma   90.00
#
_symmetry.space_group_name_H-M   'P 1'
#
loop_
_entity.id
_entity.type
_entity.pdbx_description
1 polymer ?
#
loop_
_entity_poly.entity_id
_entity_poly.type
_entity_poly.pdbx_seq_one_letter_code
_entity_poly.pdbx_strand_id
1 'polypeptide(L)'
;DSGNGTINAEVTGRTTQIEVNADGTKTMLTGGTKTIYSWDTDKGEITQKTETVKSHSEVLRNPLVNLNEEIQRLEELLMSKKITSKEQIKHIYILSDALYTFREIRENDLSSCASEIERLKLDFDKYLRENQDSEIIGELNRIDAVVQDFITDIEVQNLRRTEQSAQLAREKYGADKILEVSDKVSELKKTHKWFLDLASHSPAMREQLEHDISTIEYEIQVAEESEAELRQWKVEEISQGDITDPFVGYIRQIIITIEDDPGTIQDESRLAAKYPNNTTVVHMDKNGNYKVVYGLKLNKIPKGDIKVIINGHGDSKGIGDRSIEEIAEHISIIDRATGEDSGVRKVSLASCSLGEKYAIKLLPKLREQGISDAKVSVRPAPVMVLLDGRKIIMDSEEGSSGKYRSSALKKTFAFNEKGEIVP
;
A
#
# COMPACT_ATOMS: atom_id res chain seq x y z
N ASP A 1 -15.76 -14.27 -13.64
CA ASP A 1 -15.12 -15.25 -12.76
C ASP A 1 -15.09 -14.76 -11.33
N SER A 2 -15.74 -15.53 -10.45
CA SER A 2 -15.88 -15.29 -9.01
C SER A 2 -14.61 -15.73 -8.28
N GLY A 3 -13.72 -14.79 -8.01
CA GLY A 3 -12.50 -15.00 -7.23
C GLY A 3 -12.81 -15.20 -5.75
N ASN A 4 -13.09 -16.44 -5.34
CA ASN A 4 -13.02 -16.85 -3.94
C ASN A 4 -11.55 -17.11 -3.59
N GLY A 5 -10.79 -16.03 -3.36
CA GLY A 5 -9.45 -16.11 -2.80
C GLY A 5 -9.53 -16.31 -1.29
N THR A 6 -9.74 -17.54 -0.83
CA THR A 6 -9.50 -17.91 0.57
C THR A 6 -8.00 -17.77 0.84
N ILE A 7 -7.62 -16.68 1.52
CA ILE A 7 -6.31 -16.54 2.17
C ILE A 7 -6.25 -17.51 3.37
N ASN A 8 -6.02 -18.79 3.08
CA ASN A 8 -5.66 -19.75 4.11
C ASN A 8 -4.18 -19.57 4.42
N ALA A 9 -3.87 -18.78 5.45
CA ALA A 9 -2.53 -18.75 6.01
C ALA A 9 -2.30 -20.07 6.77
N GLU A 10 -1.45 -20.94 6.24
CA GLU A 10 -1.03 -22.15 6.92
C GLU A 10 0.26 -21.90 7.71
N VAL A 11 0.22 -22.12 9.02
CA VAL A 11 1.42 -22.08 9.87
C VAL A 11 1.82 -23.51 10.19
N THR A 12 3.09 -23.83 9.97
CA THR A 12 3.61 -25.19 10.20
C THR A 12 4.58 -25.19 11.37
N GLY A 13 4.33 -26.05 12.34
CA GLY A 13 5.18 -26.26 13.52
C GLY A 13 5.94 -27.56 13.43
N ARG A 14 7.18 -27.56 13.93
CA ARG A 14 8.02 -28.76 14.08
C ARG A 14 8.42 -28.91 15.55
N THR A 15 8.26 -30.10 16.11
CA THR A 15 8.44 -30.37 17.55
C THR A 15 9.75 -31.07 17.90
N THR A 16 10.61 -31.37 16.92
CA THR A 16 11.85 -32.15 17.10
C THR A 16 13.09 -31.43 16.61
N GLN A 17 14.27 -31.84 17.09
CA GLN A 17 15.56 -31.32 16.60
C GLN A 17 15.75 -31.57 15.10
N ILE A 18 16.19 -30.53 14.41
CA ILE A 18 16.49 -30.52 12.98
C ILE A 18 18.01 -30.40 12.83
N GLU A 19 18.60 -31.30 12.06
CA GLU A 19 19.97 -31.16 11.59
C GLU A 19 19.97 -30.57 10.18
N VAL A 20 20.88 -29.64 9.92
CA VAL A 20 21.17 -29.17 8.56
C VAL A 20 22.38 -29.98 8.09
N ASN A 21 22.18 -30.82 7.09
CA ASN A 21 23.24 -31.64 6.53
C ASN A 21 24.21 -30.78 5.71
N ALA A 22 25.39 -31.33 5.42
CA ALA A 22 26.41 -30.67 4.62
C ALA A 22 25.93 -30.27 3.20
N ASP A 23 24.93 -30.97 2.66
CA ASP A 23 24.30 -30.68 1.36
C ASP A 23 23.12 -29.70 1.45
N GLY A 24 22.92 -29.04 2.59
CA GLY A 24 21.85 -28.06 2.82
C GLY A 24 20.46 -28.68 3.04
N THR A 25 20.32 -30.00 2.95
CA THR A 25 19.06 -30.67 3.27
C THR A 25 18.83 -30.67 4.79
N LYS A 26 17.56 -30.65 5.20
CA LYS A 26 17.17 -30.65 6.61
C LYS A 26 16.61 -32.01 6.99
N THR A 27 17.32 -32.72 7.89
CA THR A 27 16.88 -34.03 8.39
C THR A 27 16.35 -33.89 9.82
N MET A 28 15.23 -34.56 10.12
CA MET A 28 14.74 -34.68 11.49
C MET A 28 15.40 -35.87 12.17
N LEU A 29 16.06 -35.62 13.30
CA LEU A 29 16.88 -36.62 13.99
C LEU A 29 16.05 -37.76 14.61
N THR A 30 14.81 -37.50 15.02
CA THR A 30 13.90 -38.51 15.60
C THR A 30 12.43 -38.16 15.37
N GLY A 31 11.59 -39.18 15.09
CA GLY A 31 10.13 -39.07 15.18
C GLY A 31 9.42 -38.10 14.24
N GLY A 32 10.01 -37.77 13.08
CA GLY A 32 9.61 -36.66 12.20
C GLY A 32 8.09 -36.50 11.99
N THR A 33 7.50 -35.56 12.73
CA THR A 33 6.07 -35.20 12.59
C THR A 33 5.95 -33.71 12.29
N LYS A 34 5.23 -33.37 11.22
CA LYS A 34 4.86 -32.00 10.86
C LYS A 34 3.42 -31.78 11.33
N THR A 35 3.18 -30.70 12.06
CA THR A 35 1.81 -30.26 12.38
C THR A 35 1.48 -29.01 11.57
N ILE A 36 0.41 -29.09 10.80
CA ILE A 36 -0.12 -28.00 9.98
C ILE A 36 -1.32 -27.44 10.74
N TYR A 37 -1.32 -26.13 10.99
CA TYR A 37 -2.44 -25.40 11.55
C TYR A 37 -3.09 -24.58 10.44
N SER A 38 -4.41 -24.73 10.30
CA SER A 38 -5.23 -24.03 9.32
C SER A 38 -6.46 -23.43 9.98
N TRP A 39 -6.86 -22.24 9.54
CA TRP A 39 -8.10 -21.60 9.98
C TRP A 39 -9.28 -22.17 9.18
N ASP A 40 -10.26 -22.79 9.86
CA ASP A 40 -11.51 -23.25 9.24
C ASP A 40 -12.51 -22.08 9.27
N THR A 41 -12.70 -21.42 8.12
CA THR A 41 -13.61 -20.27 7.98
C THR A 41 -15.07 -20.61 8.24
N ASP A 42 -15.50 -21.85 8.01
CA ASP A 42 -16.89 -22.25 8.18
C ASP A 42 -17.23 -22.54 9.64
N LYS A 43 -16.24 -22.99 10.43
CA LYS A 43 -16.39 -23.28 11.85
C LYS A 43 -15.86 -22.19 12.79
N GLY A 44 -15.07 -21.25 12.27
CA GLY A 44 -14.45 -20.18 13.07
C GLY A 44 -13.43 -20.67 14.09
N GLU A 45 -12.76 -21.79 13.82
CA GLU A 45 -11.80 -22.43 14.74
C GLU A 45 -10.50 -22.85 14.02
N ILE A 46 -9.44 -23.05 14.80
CA ILE A 46 -8.18 -23.59 14.30
C ILE A 46 -8.29 -25.10 14.20
N THR A 47 -8.04 -25.63 13.00
CA THR A 47 -7.90 -27.07 12.76
C THR A 47 -6.42 -27.42 12.66
N GLN A 48 -6.04 -28.61 13.14
CA GLN A 48 -4.67 -29.11 13.07
C GLN A 48 -4.61 -30.49 12.44
N LYS A 49 -3.58 -30.72 11.61
CA LYS A 49 -3.28 -32.02 11.01
C LYS A 49 -1.83 -32.39 11.27
N THR A 50 -1.60 -33.58 11.80
CA THR A 50 -0.27 -34.11 12.10
C THR A 50 0.09 -35.22 11.12
N GLU A 51 1.18 -35.05 10.38
CA GLU A 51 1.66 -36.01 9.38
C GLU A 51 3.09 -36.46 9.68
N THR A 52 3.37 -37.75 9.47
CA THR A 52 4.73 -38.28 9.60
C THR A 52 5.51 -37.98 8.32
N VAL A 53 6.60 -37.22 8.45
CA VAL A 53 7.43 -36.77 7.32
C VAL A 53 8.86 -37.25 7.55
N LYS A 54 9.41 -38.10 6.68
CA LYS A 54 10.78 -38.63 6.85
C LYS A 54 11.88 -37.77 6.22
N SER A 55 11.57 -36.90 5.26
CA SER A 55 12.46 -35.87 4.73
C SER A 55 11.73 -35.17 3.59
N HIS A 56 11.44 -33.88 3.73
CA HIS A 56 11.02 -33.04 2.61
C HIS A 56 11.77 -31.72 2.70
N SER A 57 12.96 -31.72 2.13
CA SER A 57 13.50 -30.53 1.51
C SER A 57 13.90 -30.94 0.10
N GLU A 58 13.31 -30.29 -0.90
CA GLU A 58 14.01 -30.15 -2.17
C GLU A 58 15.40 -29.63 -1.83
N VAL A 59 16.43 -30.24 -2.40
CA VAL A 59 17.81 -29.80 -2.25
C VAL A 59 17.81 -28.30 -2.51
N LEU A 60 18.10 -27.50 -1.50
CA LEU A 60 18.44 -26.10 -1.71
C LEU A 60 19.70 -26.15 -2.56
N ARG A 61 19.55 -26.07 -3.89
CA ARG A 61 20.69 -25.88 -4.77
C ARG A 61 21.36 -24.63 -4.26
N ASN A 62 22.59 -24.78 -3.77
CA ASN A 62 23.47 -23.65 -3.59
C ASN A 62 23.45 -22.91 -4.95
N PRO A 63 22.98 -21.66 -5.03
CA PRO A 63 22.88 -20.96 -6.32
C PRO A 63 24.27 -20.82 -6.96
N LEU A 64 25.30 -20.79 -6.12
CA LEU A 64 26.66 -20.99 -6.58
C LEU A 64 26.82 -22.46 -6.99
N VAL A 65 27.01 -22.70 -8.30
CA VAL A 65 27.89 -23.76 -8.82
C VAL A 65 28.93 -24.09 -7.75
N ASN A 66 29.25 -25.37 -7.48
CA ASN A 66 30.18 -25.71 -6.40
C ASN A 66 31.54 -25.02 -6.60
N LEU A 67 31.65 -23.80 -6.09
CA LEU A 67 32.65 -22.82 -6.49
C LEU A 67 34.02 -23.30 -6.01
N ASN A 68 34.04 -23.99 -4.89
CA ASN A 68 35.23 -24.63 -4.36
C ASN A 68 35.71 -25.78 -5.27
N GLU A 69 34.80 -26.59 -5.82
CA GLU A 69 35.17 -27.62 -6.81
C GLU A 69 35.69 -26.99 -8.11
N GLU A 70 35.06 -25.93 -8.61
CA GLU A 70 35.52 -25.24 -9.83
C GLU A 70 36.86 -24.52 -9.64
N ILE A 71 37.07 -23.88 -8.47
CA ILE A 71 38.37 -23.31 -8.09
C ILE A 71 39.45 -24.39 -8.04
N GLN A 72 39.19 -25.51 -7.36
CA GLN A 72 40.14 -26.62 -7.27
C GLN A 72 40.46 -27.19 -8.65
N ARG A 73 39.43 -27.35 -9.51
CA ARG A 73 39.60 -27.82 -10.88
C ARG A 73 40.46 -26.87 -11.73
N LEU A 74 40.24 -25.56 -11.61
CA LEU A 74 41.05 -24.54 -12.28
C LEU A 74 42.52 -24.58 -11.83
N GLU A 75 42.76 -24.77 -10.53
CA GLU A 75 44.11 -24.95 -9.98
C GLU A 75 44.79 -26.21 -10.54
N GLU A 76 44.09 -27.34 -10.58
CA GLU A 76 44.61 -28.59 -11.16
C GLU A 76 44.87 -28.46 -12.67
N LEU A 77 43.99 -27.76 -13.39
CA LEU A 77 44.14 -27.50 -14.82
C LEU A 77 45.37 -26.64 -15.12
N LEU A 78 45.56 -25.54 -14.38
CA LEU A 78 46.74 -24.67 -14.48
C LEU A 78 48.05 -25.39 -14.16
N MET A 79 48.02 -26.40 -13.28
CA MET A 79 49.18 -27.23 -12.92
C MET A 79 49.40 -28.42 -13.88
N SER A 80 48.51 -28.65 -14.83
CA SER A 80 48.57 -29.80 -15.73
C SER A 80 49.68 -29.66 -16.79
N LYS A 81 50.33 -30.78 -17.14
CA LYS A 81 51.37 -30.81 -18.19
C LYS A 81 50.90 -30.28 -19.55
N LYS A 82 49.59 -30.31 -19.81
CA LYS A 82 48.97 -29.82 -21.06
C LYS A 82 49.17 -28.31 -21.24
N ILE A 83 49.17 -27.53 -20.15
CA ILE A 83 49.21 -26.06 -20.18
C ILE A 83 50.62 -25.48 -19.96
N THR A 84 51.57 -26.31 -19.47
CA THR A 84 52.95 -25.90 -19.16
C THR A 84 53.90 -25.76 -20.37
N SER A 85 53.42 -25.90 -21.61
CA SER A 85 54.26 -25.70 -22.82
C SER A 85 54.37 -24.22 -23.19
N LYS A 86 55.52 -23.80 -23.75
CA LYS A 86 55.82 -22.40 -24.11
C LYS A 86 54.85 -21.79 -25.14
N GLU A 87 54.02 -22.60 -25.80
CA GLU A 87 53.06 -22.18 -26.83
C GLU A 87 51.66 -21.84 -26.28
N GLN A 88 51.41 -22.01 -24.97
CA GLN A 88 50.05 -21.90 -24.39
C GLN A 88 49.85 -20.72 -23.41
N ILE A 89 50.67 -19.66 -23.49
CA ILE A 89 50.62 -18.49 -22.59
C ILE A 89 49.21 -17.86 -22.51
N LYS A 90 48.46 -17.86 -23.62
CA LYS A 90 47.11 -17.30 -23.64
C LYS A 90 46.10 -18.11 -22.81
N HIS A 91 46.24 -19.44 -22.77
CA HIS A 91 45.43 -20.30 -21.90
C HIS A 91 45.70 -20.00 -20.42
N ILE A 92 46.97 -19.82 -20.05
CA ILE A 92 47.35 -19.48 -18.67
C ILE A 92 46.71 -18.16 -18.25
N TYR A 93 46.72 -17.15 -19.12
CA TYR A 93 46.14 -15.85 -18.81
C TYR A 93 44.63 -15.95 -18.52
N ILE A 94 43.84 -16.52 -19.45
CA ILE A 94 42.38 -16.57 -19.31
C ILE A 94 41.93 -17.45 -18.14
N LEU A 95 42.63 -18.56 -17.90
CA LEU A 95 42.35 -19.45 -16.76
C LEU A 95 42.76 -18.82 -15.42
N SER A 96 43.84 -18.05 -15.38
CA SER A 96 44.26 -17.32 -14.18
C SER A 96 43.27 -16.21 -13.84
N ASP A 97 42.72 -15.53 -14.85
CA ASP A 97 41.71 -14.49 -14.67
C ASP A 97 40.38 -15.06 -14.17
N ALA A 98 39.96 -16.22 -14.69
CA ALA A 98 38.83 -16.98 -14.15
C ALA A 98 39.06 -17.38 -12.69
N LEU A 99 40.23 -17.96 -12.38
CA LEU A 99 40.57 -18.38 -11.02
C LEU A 99 40.58 -17.19 -10.05
N TYR A 100 41.12 -16.05 -10.48
CA TYR A 100 41.10 -14.81 -9.69
C TYR A 100 39.66 -14.37 -9.42
N THR A 101 38.84 -14.25 -10.46
CA THR A 101 37.43 -13.83 -10.34
C THR A 101 36.63 -14.78 -9.45
N PHE A 102 36.84 -16.09 -9.58
CA PHE A 102 36.13 -17.09 -8.77
C PHE A 102 36.52 -17.00 -7.29
N ARG A 103 37.79 -16.68 -6.98
CA ARG A 103 38.23 -16.41 -5.61
C ARG A 103 37.62 -15.11 -5.10
N GLU A 104 37.55 -14.05 -5.91
CA GLU A 104 36.88 -12.82 -5.51
C GLU A 104 35.40 -13.05 -5.17
N ILE A 105 34.67 -13.83 -5.98
CA ILE A 105 33.27 -14.21 -5.70
C ILE A 105 33.15 -15.03 -4.40
N ARG A 106 34.17 -15.83 -4.06
CA ARG A 106 34.15 -16.64 -2.83
C ARG A 106 34.27 -15.76 -1.58
N GLU A 107 35.10 -14.72 -1.65
CA GLU A 107 35.38 -13.84 -0.51
C GLU A 107 34.41 -12.65 -0.41
N ASN A 108 33.71 -12.30 -1.50
CA ASN A 108 32.80 -11.15 -1.57
C ASN A 108 31.37 -11.56 -1.97
N ASP A 109 30.43 -10.61 -1.89
CA ASP A 109 29.07 -10.83 -2.42
C ASP A 109 29.09 -10.84 -3.96
N LEU A 110 28.35 -11.76 -4.58
CA LEU A 110 28.30 -11.94 -6.04
C LEU A 110 27.99 -10.63 -6.78
N SER A 111 27.09 -9.79 -6.23
CA SER A 111 26.73 -8.51 -6.84
C SER A 111 27.86 -7.47 -6.81
N SER A 112 28.82 -7.60 -5.89
CA SER A 112 30.00 -6.73 -5.81
C SER A 112 31.04 -7.05 -6.89
N CYS A 113 31.01 -8.27 -7.44
CA CYS A 113 31.92 -8.71 -8.50
C CYS A 113 31.32 -8.60 -9.91
N ALA A 114 30.16 -7.94 -10.07
CA ALA A 114 29.43 -7.93 -11.34
C ALA A 114 30.27 -7.40 -12.51
N SER A 115 31.01 -6.31 -12.30
CA SER A 115 31.88 -5.72 -13.34
C SER A 115 33.03 -6.62 -13.75
N GLU A 116 33.59 -7.38 -12.81
CA GLU A 116 34.67 -8.33 -13.01
C GLU A 116 34.17 -9.55 -13.78
N ILE A 117 32.99 -10.06 -13.43
CA ILE A 117 32.34 -11.20 -14.10
C ILE A 117 31.97 -10.83 -15.54
N GLU A 118 31.39 -9.64 -15.78
CA GLU A 118 31.07 -9.16 -17.13
C GLU A 118 32.34 -9.03 -18.00
N ARG A 119 33.43 -8.51 -17.43
CA ARG A 119 34.72 -8.40 -18.12
C ARG A 119 35.26 -9.78 -18.46
N LEU A 120 35.26 -10.70 -17.50
CA LEU A 120 35.71 -12.07 -17.70
C LEU A 120 34.91 -12.76 -18.81
N LYS A 121 33.59 -12.56 -18.85
CA LYS A 121 32.73 -13.11 -19.90
C LYS A 121 33.11 -12.59 -21.28
N LEU A 122 33.34 -11.29 -21.43
CA LEU A 122 33.77 -10.69 -22.70
C LEU A 122 35.12 -11.26 -23.18
N ASP A 123 36.05 -11.44 -22.25
CA ASP A 123 37.37 -12.01 -22.54
C ASP A 123 37.26 -13.50 -22.93
N PHE A 124 36.43 -14.28 -22.24
CA PHE A 124 36.13 -15.68 -22.60
C PHE A 124 35.46 -15.79 -23.96
N ASP A 125 34.45 -14.98 -24.25
CA ASP A 125 33.74 -14.96 -25.53
C ASP A 125 34.70 -14.67 -26.69
N LYS A 126 35.61 -13.71 -26.50
CA LYS A 126 36.65 -13.40 -27.49
C LYS A 126 37.63 -14.56 -27.64
N TYR A 127 38.07 -15.13 -26.53
CA TYR A 127 39.05 -16.20 -26.51
C TYR A 127 38.52 -17.47 -27.19
N LEU A 128 37.28 -17.88 -26.88
CA LEU A 128 36.62 -19.05 -27.46
C LEU A 128 36.43 -18.93 -28.97
N ARG A 129 36.11 -17.72 -29.48
CA ARG A 129 36.03 -17.48 -30.93
C ARG A 129 37.36 -17.70 -31.66
N GLU A 130 38.48 -17.36 -31.02
CA GLU A 130 39.81 -17.45 -31.60
C GLU A 130 40.46 -18.85 -31.43
N ASN A 131 39.93 -19.71 -30.56
CA ASN A 131 40.59 -20.95 -30.12
C ASN A 131 39.65 -22.18 -30.11
N GLN A 132 38.78 -22.30 -31.11
CA GLN A 132 37.78 -23.39 -31.20
C GLN A 132 38.41 -24.80 -31.28
N ASP A 133 39.61 -24.91 -31.86
CA ASP A 133 40.34 -26.18 -32.02
C ASP A 133 41.25 -26.51 -30.82
N SER A 134 41.10 -25.82 -29.69
CA SER A 134 41.94 -26.02 -28.51
C SER A 134 41.75 -27.42 -27.89
N GLU A 135 42.85 -28.06 -27.49
CA GLU A 135 42.82 -29.35 -26.78
C GLU A 135 42.09 -29.31 -25.42
N ILE A 136 41.89 -28.10 -24.86
CA ILE A 136 41.17 -27.89 -23.60
C ILE A 136 39.80 -27.22 -23.80
N ILE A 137 39.27 -27.18 -25.02
CA ILE A 137 38.01 -26.49 -25.33
C ILE A 137 36.84 -26.93 -24.45
N GLY A 138 36.79 -28.20 -24.05
CA GLY A 138 35.77 -28.71 -23.12
C GLY A 138 35.84 -28.07 -21.74
N GLU A 139 37.04 -27.80 -21.23
CA GLU A 139 37.24 -27.09 -19.96
C GLU A 139 36.90 -25.61 -20.09
N LEU A 140 37.31 -24.97 -21.20
CA LEU A 140 37.00 -23.56 -21.47
C LEU A 140 35.48 -23.33 -21.57
N ASN A 141 34.76 -24.20 -22.28
CA ASN A 141 33.30 -24.13 -22.38
C ASN A 141 32.61 -24.37 -21.02
N ARG A 142 33.19 -25.23 -20.16
CA ARG A 142 32.67 -25.43 -18.81
C ARG A 142 32.81 -24.15 -17.98
N ILE A 143 33.99 -23.52 -18.00
CA ILE A 143 34.23 -22.27 -17.26
C ILE A 143 33.32 -21.16 -17.79
N ASP A 144 33.16 -21.05 -19.10
CA ASP A 144 32.24 -20.08 -19.72
C ASP A 144 30.79 -20.26 -19.25
N ALA A 145 30.33 -21.52 -19.16
CA ALA A 145 29.01 -21.83 -18.61
C ALA A 145 28.87 -21.40 -17.15
N VAL A 146 29.90 -21.61 -16.32
CA VAL A 146 29.91 -21.16 -14.92
C VAL A 146 29.89 -19.64 -14.82
N VAL A 147 30.65 -18.93 -15.65
CA VAL A 147 30.62 -17.46 -15.72
C VAL A 147 29.23 -16.97 -16.15
N GLN A 148 28.61 -17.64 -17.12
CA GLN A 148 27.26 -17.32 -17.57
C GLN A 148 26.21 -17.54 -16.47
N ASP A 149 26.33 -18.63 -15.69
CA ASP A 149 25.46 -18.89 -14.54
C ASP A 149 25.58 -17.77 -13.49
N PHE A 150 26.80 -17.27 -13.22
CA PHE A 150 26.99 -16.12 -12.32
C PHE A 150 26.31 -14.84 -12.82
N ILE A 151 26.39 -14.55 -14.12
CA ILE A 151 25.69 -13.40 -14.72
C ILE A 151 24.18 -13.54 -14.53
N THR A 152 23.64 -14.70 -14.86
CA THR A 152 22.20 -14.97 -14.70
C THR A 152 21.74 -14.85 -13.25
N ASP A 153 22.54 -15.33 -12.29
CA ASP A 153 22.24 -15.17 -10.86
C ASP A 153 22.22 -13.71 -10.42
N ILE A 154 23.16 -12.89 -10.91
CA ILE A 154 23.18 -11.44 -10.65
C ILE A 154 21.93 -10.77 -11.21
N GLU A 155 21.56 -11.09 -12.46
CA GLU A 155 20.35 -10.58 -13.10
C GLU A 155 19.09 -10.94 -12.29
N VAL A 156 18.97 -12.18 -11.81
CA VAL A 156 17.85 -12.64 -10.98
C VAL A 156 17.81 -11.90 -9.64
N GLN A 157 18.96 -11.69 -9.00
CA GLN A 157 19.03 -10.94 -7.74
C GLN A 157 18.62 -9.47 -7.93
N ASN A 158 19.10 -8.83 -9.01
CA ASN A 158 18.75 -7.44 -9.34
C ASN A 158 17.28 -7.29 -9.68
N LEU A 159 16.68 -8.26 -10.39
CA LEU A 159 15.26 -8.28 -10.68
C LEU A 159 14.44 -8.35 -9.38
N ARG A 160 14.78 -9.28 -8.47
CA ARG A 160 14.10 -9.39 -7.17
C ARG A 160 14.18 -8.11 -6.33
N ARG A 161 15.34 -7.45 -6.30
CA ARG A 161 15.53 -6.17 -5.58
C ARG A 161 14.67 -5.06 -6.20
N THR A 162 14.60 -5.02 -7.53
CA THR A 162 13.78 -4.04 -8.26
C THR A 162 12.28 -4.27 -8.03
N GLU A 163 11.83 -5.53 -8.04
CA GLU A 163 10.44 -5.90 -7.74
C GLU A 163 10.04 -5.50 -6.31
N GLN A 164 10.91 -5.75 -5.33
CA GLN A 164 10.69 -5.31 -3.94
C GLN A 164 10.61 -3.77 -3.85
N SER A 165 11.47 -3.06 -4.56
CA SER A 165 11.46 -1.60 -4.60
C SER A 165 10.18 -1.07 -5.26
N ALA A 166 9.69 -1.73 -6.31
CA ALA A 166 8.41 -1.40 -6.94
C ALA A 166 7.23 -1.60 -5.98
N GLN A 167 7.26 -2.66 -5.15
CA GLN A 167 6.24 -2.86 -4.12
C GLN A 167 6.24 -1.72 -3.10
N LEU A 168 7.41 -1.32 -2.59
CA LEU A 168 7.53 -0.19 -1.67
C LEU A 168 7.05 1.12 -2.31
N ALA A 169 7.33 1.33 -3.59
CA ALA A 169 6.84 2.49 -4.34
C ALA A 169 5.30 2.51 -4.43
N ARG A 170 4.64 1.35 -4.59
CA ARG A 170 3.17 1.24 -4.57
C ARG A 170 2.57 1.52 -3.19
N GLU A 171 3.22 1.05 -2.13
CA GLU A 171 2.80 1.36 -0.75
C GLU A 171 2.90 2.88 -0.49
N LYS A 172 4.02 3.49 -0.89
CA LYS A 172 4.23 4.94 -0.80
C LYS A 172 3.19 5.70 -1.63
N TYR A 173 2.90 5.27 -2.85
CA TYR A 173 1.83 5.82 -3.68
C TYR A 173 0.47 5.80 -2.96
N GLY A 174 0.10 4.67 -2.34
CA GLY A 174 -1.13 4.56 -1.56
C GLY A 174 -1.19 5.50 -0.33
N ALA A 175 -0.04 5.81 0.27
CA ALA A 175 0.08 6.78 1.36
C ALA A 175 0.04 8.23 0.87
N ASP A 176 0.57 8.52 -0.32
CA ASP A 176 0.56 9.88 -0.88
C ASP A 176 -0.86 10.32 -1.26
N LYS A 177 -1.72 9.38 -1.65
CA LYS A 177 -3.12 9.64 -2.02
C LYS A 177 -3.98 10.26 -0.93
N ILE A 178 -3.65 10.03 0.34
CA ILE A 178 -4.42 10.52 1.50
C ILE A 178 -3.93 11.88 2.03
N LEU A 179 -2.85 12.42 1.47
CA LEU A 179 -2.32 13.71 1.86
C LEU A 179 -3.25 14.85 1.41
N GLU A 180 -3.12 15.99 2.08
CA GLU A 180 -3.76 17.22 1.63
C GLU A 180 -3.24 17.59 0.24
N VAL A 181 -4.09 18.15 -0.62
CA VAL A 181 -3.86 18.23 -2.07
C VAL A 181 -2.50 18.83 -2.47
N SER A 182 -2.02 19.84 -1.74
CA SER A 182 -0.71 20.47 -2.01
C SER A 182 0.47 19.52 -1.74
N ASP A 183 0.42 18.82 -0.60
CA ASP A 183 1.43 17.82 -0.23
C ASP A 183 1.31 16.58 -1.13
N LYS A 184 0.08 16.15 -1.45
CA LYS A 184 -0.22 15.05 -2.37
C LYS A 184 0.44 15.26 -3.74
N VAL A 185 0.26 16.42 -4.37
CA VAL A 185 0.90 16.74 -5.66
C VAL A 185 2.43 16.64 -5.56
N SER A 186 3.02 17.19 -4.49
CA SER A 186 4.47 17.17 -4.30
C SER A 186 5.01 15.74 -4.14
N GLU A 187 4.37 14.94 -3.29
CA GLU A 187 4.80 13.58 -2.99
C GLU A 187 4.54 12.62 -4.15
N LEU A 188 3.39 12.71 -4.83
CA LEU A 188 3.09 11.90 -6.02
C LEU A 188 4.11 12.14 -7.13
N LYS A 189 4.60 13.38 -7.34
CA LYS A 189 5.68 13.66 -8.29
C LYS A 189 6.99 12.95 -7.94
N LYS A 190 7.33 12.85 -6.65
CA LYS A 190 8.51 12.11 -6.18
C LYS A 190 8.34 10.62 -6.42
N THR A 191 7.16 10.10 -6.09
CA THR A 191 6.80 8.69 -6.29
C THR A 191 6.78 8.34 -7.78
N HIS A 192 6.22 9.19 -8.64
CA HIS A 192 6.27 9.04 -10.10
C HIS A 192 7.71 8.95 -10.62
N LYS A 193 8.60 9.85 -10.16
CA LYS A 193 10.02 9.81 -10.50
C LYS A 193 10.68 8.50 -10.06
N TRP A 194 10.30 7.97 -8.90
CA TRP A 194 10.79 6.67 -8.43
C TRP A 194 10.34 5.52 -9.34
N PHE A 195 9.08 5.49 -9.77
CA PHE A 195 8.61 4.50 -10.74
C PHE A 195 9.34 4.59 -12.09
N LEU A 196 9.59 5.81 -12.59
CA LEU A 196 10.35 6.03 -13.82
C LEU A 196 11.80 5.53 -13.70
N ASP A 197 12.44 5.76 -12.55
CA ASP A 197 13.78 5.26 -12.25
C ASP A 197 13.80 3.73 -12.27
N LEU A 198 12.87 3.07 -11.57
CA LEU A 198 12.72 1.61 -11.57
C LEU A 198 12.46 1.06 -12.98
N ALA A 199 11.57 1.68 -13.75
CA ALA A 199 11.26 1.30 -15.13
C ALA A 199 12.47 1.44 -16.07
N SER A 200 13.44 2.29 -15.76
CA SER A 200 14.65 2.46 -16.57
C SER A 200 15.66 1.31 -16.45
N HIS A 201 15.52 0.46 -15.42
CA HIS A 201 16.46 -0.64 -15.15
C HIS A 201 16.37 -1.78 -16.18
N SER A 202 15.19 -2.04 -16.77
CA SER A 202 15.04 -3.04 -17.83
C SER A 202 13.74 -2.87 -18.65
N PRO A 203 13.67 -3.40 -19.90
CA PRO A 203 12.43 -3.42 -20.68
C PRO A 203 11.27 -4.15 -19.98
N ALA A 204 11.56 -5.25 -19.27
CA ALA A 204 10.56 -6.01 -18.54
C ALA A 204 9.95 -5.19 -17.39
N MET A 205 10.79 -4.45 -16.64
CA MET A 205 10.32 -3.55 -15.59
C MET A 205 9.49 -2.40 -16.16
N ARG A 206 9.89 -1.86 -17.31
CA ARG A 206 9.14 -0.80 -17.98
C ARG A 206 7.72 -1.26 -18.35
N GLU A 207 7.59 -2.44 -18.93
CA GLU A 207 6.27 -3.02 -19.27
C GLU A 207 5.43 -3.28 -18.01
N GLN A 208 6.06 -3.83 -16.95
CA GLN A 208 5.37 -4.10 -15.69
C GLN A 208 4.85 -2.85 -14.99
N LEU A 209 5.57 -1.73 -15.08
CA LEU A 209 5.24 -0.48 -14.37
C LEU A 209 4.48 0.54 -15.23
N GLU A 210 4.22 0.25 -16.50
CA GLU A 210 3.59 1.18 -17.45
C GLU A 210 2.23 1.69 -16.94
N HIS A 211 1.41 0.78 -16.41
CA HIS A 211 0.11 1.14 -15.85
C HIS A 211 0.22 1.97 -14.56
N ASP A 212 1.17 1.64 -13.68
CA ASP A 212 1.42 2.39 -12.45
C ASP A 212 1.84 3.83 -12.78
N ILE A 213 2.79 3.99 -13.71
CA ILE A 213 3.30 5.27 -14.19
C ILE A 213 2.17 6.14 -14.75
N SER A 214 1.38 5.57 -15.67
CA SER A 214 0.27 6.29 -16.32
C SER A 214 -0.81 6.70 -15.32
N THR A 215 -1.13 5.82 -14.37
CA THR A 215 -2.11 6.10 -13.31
C THR A 215 -1.65 7.24 -12.41
N ILE A 216 -0.39 7.22 -11.99
CA ILE A 216 0.17 8.28 -11.14
C ILE A 216 0.23 9.61 -11.89
N GLU A 217 0.61 9.60 -13.16
CA GLU A 217 0.63 10.81 -14.01
C GLU A 217 -0.77 11.45 -14.11
N TYR A 218 -1.79 10.63 -14.37
CA TYR A 218 -3.19 11.09 -14.37
C TYR A 218 -3.61 11.65 -13.01
N GLU A 219 -3.29 10.98 -11.91
CA GLU A 219 -3.65 11.47 -10.58
C GLU A 219 -2.93 12.76 -10.19
N ILE A 220 -1.68 12.96 -10.64
CA ILE A 220 -0.98 14.24 -10.47
C ILE A 220 -1.74 15.34 -11.20
N GLN A 221 -2.12 15.13 -12.46
CA GLN A 221 -2.87 16.11 -13.24
C GLN A 221 -4.18 16.48 -12.53
N VAL A 222 -4.97 15.47 -12.14
CA VAL A 222 -6.24 15.69 -11.43
C VAL A 222 -6.01 16.45 -10.12
N ALA A 223 -4.99 16.09 -9.33
CA ALA A 223 -4.70 16.76 -8.07
C ALA A 223 -4.23 18.22 -8.26
N GLU A 224 -3.50 18.53 -9.33
CA GLU A 224 -3.11 19.91 -9.67
C GLU A 224 -4.32 20.77 -10.05
N GLU A 225 -5.24 20.22 -10.85
CA GLU A 225 -6.50 20.87 -11.21
C GLU A 225 -7.35 21.13 -9.95
N SER A 226 -7.51 20.11 -9.10
CA SER A 226 -8.20 20.21 -7.81
C SER A 226 -7.56 21.24 -6.87
N GLU A 227 -6.22 21.29 -6.81
CA GLU A 227 -5.52 22.27 -5.99
C GLU A 227 -5.83 23.70 -6.45
N ALA A 228 -5.84 23.93 -7.76
CA ALA A 228 -6.18 25.23 -8.34
C ALA A 228 -7.64 25.62 -8.03
N GLU A 229 -8.57 24.68 -8.16
CA GLU A 229 -10.00 24.90 -7.88
C GLU A 229 -10.27 25.18 -6.40
N LEU A 230 -9.80 24.31 -5.50
CA LEU A 230 -9.97 24.44 -4.03
C LEU A 230 -9.28 25.69 -3.46
N ARG A 231 -8.34 26.30 -4.19
CA ARG A 231 -7.76 27.60 -3.82
C ARG A 231 -8.71 28.77 -4.08
N GLN A 232 -9.66 28.64 -5.00
CA GLN A 232 -10.63 29.68 -5.34
C GLN A 232 -11.89 29.65 -4.47
N TRP A 233 -12.19 28.49 -3.86
CA TRP A 233 -13.36 28.33 -3.00
C TRP A 233 -13.37 29.36 -1.87
N LYS A 234 -14.55 29.92 -1.60
CA LYS A 234 -14.70 30.96 -0.59
C LYS A 234 -14.49 30.38 0.81
N VAL A 235 -13.70 31.06 1.63
CA VAL A 235 -13.56 30.75 3.06
C VAL A 235 -14.12 31.91 3.87
N GLU A 236 -15.11 31.64 4.72
CA GLU A 236 -15.68 32.63 5.64
C GLU A 236 -14.86 32.70 6.93
N GLU A 237 -14.88 33.87 7.59
CA GLU A 237 -14.24 34.02 8.89
C GLU A 237 -15.03 33.28 9.97
N ILE A 238 -14.39 32.32 10.63
CA ILE A 238 -15.00 31.54 11.70
C ILE A 238 -14.60 32.15 13.05
N SER A 239 -15.59 32.74 13.72
CA SER A 239 -15.48 33.25 15.09
C SER A 239 -16.33 32.40 16.05
N GLN A 240 -16.02 32.48 17.34
CA GLN A 240 -16.81 31.81 18.38
C GLN A 240 -18.23 32.40 18.38
N GLY A 241 -19.24 31.55 18.15
CA GLY A 241 -20.63 31.95 18.27
C GLY A 241 -21.08 32.13 19.73
N ASP A 242 -22.27 32.67 19.93
CA ASP A 242 -22.83 33.04 21.25
C ASP A 242 -23.15 31.84 22.18
N ILE A 243 -22.93 30.61 21.72
CA ILE A 243 -23.23 29.38 22.46
C ILE A 243 -22.03 28.92 23.29
N THR A 244 -22.32 28.52 24.54
CA THR A 244 -21.37 27.95 25.51
C THR A 244 -21.56 26.44 25.75
N ASP A 245 -22.39 25.76 24.93
CA ASP A 245 -22.53 24.30 24.98
C ASP A 245 -21.12 23.66 24.93
N PRO A 246 -20.77 22.74 25.83
CA PRO A 246 -19.48 22.06 25.73
C PRO A 246 -19.45 21.08 24.54
N PHE A 247 -18.28 20.92 23.93
CA PHE A 247 -18.04 19.83 22.98
C PHE A 247 -17.77 18.54 23.76
N VAL A 248 -18.57 17.49 23.52
CA VAL A 248 -18.53 16.25 24.31
C VAL A 248 -18.56 15.02 23.43
N GLY A 249 -17.92 13.95 23.91
CA GLY A 249 -17.96 12.60 23.32
C GLY A 249 -16.99 12.34 22.16
N TYR A 250 -16.29 13.38 21.68
CA TYR A 250 -15.30 13.28 20.61
C TYR A 250 -14.17 14.26 20.94
N ILE A 251 -12.98 14.02 20.41
CA ILE A 251 -11.84 14.93 20.57
C ILE A 251 -11.91 16.11 19.60
N ARG A 252 -12.47 15.87 18.40
CA ARG A 252 -12.60 16.86 17.33
C ARG A 252 -13.75 16.48 16.39
N GLN A 253 -14.37 17.49 15.81
CA GLN A 253 -15.24 17.31 14.66
C GLN A 253 -14.55 17.80 13.39
N ILE A 254 -14.77 17.08 12.29
CA ILE A 254 -14.28 17.42 10.96
C ILE A 254 -15.48 17.68 10.07
N ILE A 255 -15.57 18.87 9.50
CA ILE A 255 -16.62 19.24 8.54
C ILE A 255 -16.02 19.08 7.15
N ILE A 256 -16.60 18.18 6.36
CA ILE A 256 -16.28 18.00 4.94
C ILE A 256 -17.32 18.80 4.15
N THR A 257 -16.91 19.94 3.61
CA THR A 257 -17.73 20.72 2.68
C THR A 257 -17.39 20.31 1.26
N ILE A 258 -18.41 19.91 0.51
CA ILE A 258 -18.23 19.20 -0.76
C ILE A 258 -18.58 20.02 -2.01
N GLU A 259 -19.03 21.27 -1.83
CA GLU A 259 -19.48 22.16 -2.90
C GLU A 259 -19.13 23.62 -2.59
N ASP A 260 -18.67 24.39 -3.59
CA ASP A 260 -18.48 25.84 -3.52
C ASP A 260 -19.79 26.59 -3.77
N ASP A 261 -20.83 26.27 -2.99
CA ASP A 261 -22.10 26.96 -3.02
C ASP A 261 -22.21 27.92 -1.81
N PRO A 262 -22.68 29.18 -2.00
CA PRO A 262 -22.80 30.15 -0.92
C PRO A 262 -23.61 29.66 0.29
N GLY A 263 -24.64 28.83 0.08
CA GLY A 263 -25.43 28.25 1.16
C GLY A 263 -24.62 27.26 1.99
N THR A 264 -23.91 26.33 1.34
CA THR A 264 -23.01 25.38 2.00
C THR A 264 -21.83 26.04 2.71
N ILE A 265 -21.23 27.07 2.13
CA ILE A 265 -20.13 27.83 2.77
C ILE A 265 -20.65 28.61 3.99
N GLN A 266 -21.85 29.17 3.91
CA GLN A 266 -22.48 29.80 5.07
C GLN A 266 -22.77 28.76 6.18
N ASP A 267 -23.31 27.60 5.83
CA ASP A 267 -23.60 26.55 6.81
C ASP A 267 -22.32 26.01 7.45
N GLU A 268 -21.25 25.79 6.68
CA GLU A 268 -19.92 25.45 7.17
C GLU A 268 -19.47 26.39 8.29
N SER A 269 -19.51 27.69 8.03
CA SER A 269 -19.04 28.71 9.00
C SER A 269 -19.83 28.62 10.32
N ARG A 270 -21.15 28.47 10.24
CA ARG A 270 -22.05 28.32 11.41
C ARG A 270 -21.78 27.02 12.16
N LEU A 271 -21.59 25.92 11.44
CA LEU A 271 -21.28 24.61 12.01
C LEU A 271 -19.96 24.63 12.79
N ALA A 272 -18.95 25.32 12.26
CA ALA A 272 -17.64 25.46 12.87
C ALA A 272 -17.65 26.43 14.05
N ALA A 273 -18.33 27.57 13.92
CA ALA A 273 -18.48 28.61 14.96
C ALA A 273 -19.08 28.08 16.27
N LYS A 274 -19.79 26.95 16.23
CA LYS A 274 -20.31 26.29 17.43
C LYS A 274 -19.21 25.74 18.34
N TYR A 275 -18.13 25.21 17.76
CA TYR A 275 -17.02 24.59 18.49
C TYR A 275 -15.68 24.89 17.80
N PRO A 276 -15.28 26.17 17.65
CA PRO A 276 -14.15 26.56 16.80
C PRO A 276 -12.85 25.85 17.21
N ASN A 277 -12.56 25.78 18.50
CA ASN A 277 -11.35 25.13 19.02
C ASN A 277 -11.32 23.60 18.84
N ASN A 278 -12.48 22.97 18.60
CA ASN A 278 -12.63 21.53 18.40
C ASN A 278 -13.08 21.18 16.98
N THR A 279 -12.96 22.11 16.03
CA THR A 279 -13.40 21.89 14.64
C THR A 279 -12.24 22.03 13.67
N THR A 280 -12.14 21.09 12.74
CA THR A 280 -11.40 21.25 11.49
C THR A 280 -12.41 21.30 10.35
N VAL A 281 -12.18 22.17 9.38
CA VAL A 281 -12.97 22.23 8.15
C VAL A 281 -12.06 21.86 6.99
N VAL A 282 -12.58 20.97 6.13
CA VAL A 282 -11.96 20.60 4.86
C VAL A 282 -12.91 20.91 3.72
N HIS A 283 -12.38 21.54 2.68
CA HIS A 283 -13.03 21.60 1.37
C HIS A 283 -12.55 20.40 0.58
N MET A 284 -13.48 19.65 0.00
CA MET A 284 -13.19 18.40 -0.69
C MET A 284 -13.94 18.33 -2.01
N ASP A 285 -13.19 18.04 -3.08
CA ASP A 285 -13.76 17.89 -4.41
C ASP A 285 -14.43 16.52 -4.59
N LYS A 286 -14.84 16.20 -5.82
CA LYS A 286 -15.46 14.91 -6.12
C LYS A 286 -14.47 13.74 -6.09
N ASN A 287 -13.22 13.99 -6.43
CA ASN A 287 -12.14 13.01 -6.49
C ASN A 287 -11.53 12.69 -5.11
N GLY A 288 -12.02 13.33 -4.04
CA GLY A 288 -11.51 13.16 -2.68
C GLY A 288 -10.23 13.95 -2.40
N ASN A 289 -9.79 14.81 -3.33
CA ASN A 289 -8.74 15.78 -3.04
C ASN A 289 -9.31 16.83 -2.10
N TYR A 290 -8.56 17.15 -1.05
CA TYR A 290 -9.02 18.06 -0.02
C TYR A 290 -7.98 19.10 0.36
N LYS A 291 -8.49 20.19 0.92
CA LYS A 291 -7.71 21.26 1.52
C LYS A 291 -8.27 21.59 2.90
N VAL A 292 -7.40 21.69 3.89
CA VAL A 292 -7.80 22.15 5.23
C VAL A 292 -7.87 23.67 5.22
N VAL A 293 -9.06 24.22 5.45
CA VAL A 293 -9.32 25.67 5.40
C VAL A 293 -9.51 26.30 6.78
N TYR A 294 -9.77 25.49 7.81
CA TYR A 294 -9.88 25.96 9.19
C TYR A 294 -9.45 24.88 10.18
N GLY A 295 -8.84 25.30 11.29
CA GLY A 295 -8.45 24.42 12.40
C GLY A 295 -7.13 23.67 12.15
N LEU A 296 -6.94 22.56 12.86
CA LEU A 296 -5.73 21.76 12.76
C LEU A 296 -5.69 20.97 11.45
N LYS A 297 -4.49 20.85 10.86
CA LYS A 297 -4.19 19.86 9.82
C LYS A 297 -4.55 18.46 10.33
N LEU A 298 -5.05 17.58 9.45
CA LEU A 298 -5.58 16.28 9.85
C LEU A 298 -4.56 15.41 10.60
N ASN A 299 -3.32 15.37 10.11
CA ASN A 299 -2.19 14.66 10.74
C ASN A 299 -1.66 15.30 12.05
N LYS A 300 -2.21 16.44 12.47
CA LYS A 300 -1.89 17.12 13.74
C LYS A 300 -3.03 17.06 14.75
N ILE A 301 -4.14 16.42 14.40
CA ILE A 301 -5.25 16.20 15.33
C ILE A 301 -4.77 15.25 16.44
N PRO A 302 -5.02 15.54 17.73
CA PRO A 302 -4.72 14.61 18.82
C PRO A 302 -5.39 13.25 18.58
N LYS A 303 -4.85 12.19 19.17
CA LYS A 303 -5.41 10.83 19.02
C LYS A 303 -6.78 10.70 19.71
N GLY A 304 -7.73 10.03 19.07
CA GLY A 304 -9.02 9.69 19.68
C GLY A 304 -10.22 9.68 18.72
N ASP A 305 -11.41 9.64 19.30
CA ASP A 305 -12.66 9.51 18.54
C ASP A 305 -13.04 10.79 17.79
N ILE A 306 -13.26 10.64 16.48
CA ILE A 306 -13.59 11.72 15.56
C ILE A 306 -15.07 11.68 15.17
N LYS A 307 -15.65 12.88 15.04
CA LYS A 307 -16.96 13.08 14.43
C LYS A 307 -16.83 13.78 13.07
N VAL A 308 -17.25 13.11 12.01
CA VAL A 308 -17.34 13.68 10.67
C VAL A 308 -18.73 14.26 10.42
N ILE A 309 -18.79 15.43 9.79
CA ILE A 309 -20.01 16.06 9.29
C ILE A 309 -19.84 16.21 7.78
N ILE A 310 -20.78 15.66 7.00
CA ILE A 310 -20.86 15.95 5.57
C ILE A 310 -21.76 17.17 5.40
N ASN A 311 -21.20 18.24 4.85
CA ASN A 311 -21.86 19.51 4.59
C ASN A 311 -21.98 19.68 3.06
N GLY A 312 -23.20 19.62 2.56
CA GLY A 312 -23.47 19.58 1.13
C GLY A 312 -24.97 19.51 0.89
N HIS A 313 -25.41 19.94 -0.29
CA HIS A 313 -26.81 19.78 -0.68
C HIS A 313 -27.19 18.30 -0.72
N GLY A 314 -28.46 18.03 -0.47
CA GLY A 314 -28.97 16.68 -0.52
C GLY A 314 -30.42 16.64 -0.96
N ASP A 315 -30.79 15.49 -1.51
CA ASP A 315 -32.16 15.16 -1.85
C ASP A 315 -32.38 13.64 -1.68
N SER A 316 -33.52 13.14 -2.15
CA SER A 316 -33.81 11.70 -2.11
C SER A 316 -32.88 10.83 -2.97
N LYS A 317 -32.05 11.44 -3.84
CA LYS A 317 -31.13 10.76 -4.75
C LYS A 317 -29.70 10.69 -4.21
N GLY A 318 -29.27 11.65 -3.39
CA GLY A 318 -27.94 11.62 -2.79
C GLY A 318 -27.46 12.94 -2.21
N ILE A 319 -26.14 13.09 -2.13
CA ILE A 319 -25.45 14.26 -1.56
C ILE A 319 -24.54 14.86 -2.63
N GLY A 320 -24.76 16.13 -3.00
CA GLY A 320 -23.93 16.92 -3.92
C GLY A 320 -23.35 16.14 -5.10
N ASP A 321 -24.22 15.50 -5.88
CA ASP A 321 -23.92 14.68 -7.06
C ASP A 321 -22.85 13.59 -6.87
N ARG A 322 -22.73 13.08 -5.64
CA ARG A 322 -21.86 11.96 -5.25
C ARG A 322 -22.67 10.70 -4.97
N SER A 323 -22.15 9.60 -5.47
CA SER A 323 -22.55 8.24 -5.10
C SER A 323 -22.26 7.96 -3.63
N ILE A 324 -22.87 6.89 -3.12
CA ILE A 324 -22.67 6.51 -1.72
C ILE A 324 -21.27 5.95 -1.48
N GLU A 325 -20.68 5.34 -2.51
CA GLU A 325 -19.30 4.87 -2.54
C GLU A 325 -18.32 6.04 -2.47
N GLU A 326 -18.53 7.11 -3.24
CA GLU A 326 -17.71 8.32 -3.18
C GLU A 326 -17.78 8.96 -1.78
N ILE A 327 -18.96 9.06 -1.17
CA ILE A 327 -19.10 9.59 0.20
C ILE A 327 -18.37 8.70 1.22
N ALA A 328 -18.42 7.37 1.08
CA ALA A 328 -17.69 6.46 1.96
C ALA A 328 -16.17 6.61 1.78
N GLU A 329 -15.68 6.75 0.54
CA GLU A 329 -14.27 6.99 0.22
C GLU A 329 -13.79 8.32 0.81
N HIS A 330 -14.58 9.39 0.67
CA HIS A 330 -14.26 10.70 1.24
C HIS A 330 -14.09 10.65 2.76
N ILE A 331 -14.95 9.89 3.45
CA ILE A 331 -14.84 9.68 4.90
C ILE A 331 -13.60 8.83 5.24
N SER A 332 -13.30 7.81 4.43
CA SER A 332 -12.10 6.97 4.55
C SER A 332 -10.81 7.76 4.42
N ILE A 333 -10.73 8.68 3.46
CA ILE A 333 -9.59 9.59 3.29
C ILE A 333 -9.37 10.41 4.55
N ILE A 334 -10.43 10.95 5.15
CA ILE A 334 -10.32 11.71 6.40
C ILE A 334 -9.88 10.82 7.57
N ASP A 335 -10.48 9.65 7.74
CA ASP A 335 -10.12 8.70 8.79
C ASP A 335 -8.62 8.36 8.73
N ARG A 336 -8.14 7.95 7.55
CA ARG A 336 -6.73 7.62 7.29
C ARG A 336 -5.80 8.82 7.48
N ALA A 337 -6.20 10.01 7.02
CA ALA A 337 -5.39 11.24 7.15
C ALA A 337 -5.27 11.72 8.61
N THR A 338 -6.18 11.33 9.50
CA THR A 338 -6.06 11.60 10.95
C THR A 338 -5.17 10.63 11.71
N GLY A 339 -4.74 9.54 11.05
CA GLY A 339 -3.81 8.55 11.58
C GLY A 339 -4.46 7.39 12.33
N GLU A 340 -3.74 6.27 12.42
CA GLU A 340 -4.24 4.95 12.87
C GLU A 340 -4.74 4.91 14.33
N ASP A 341 -4.29 5.83 15.18
CA ASP A 341 -4.73 5.93 16.58
C ASP A 341 -5.95 6.83 16.77
N SER A 342 -6.53 7.34 15.68
CA SER A 342 -7.80 8.05 15.63
C SER A 342 -8.82 7.19 14.89
N GLY A 343 -10.11 7.46 15.12
CA GLY A 343 -11.14 6.72 14.39
C GLY A 343 -12.44 7.50 14.28
N VAL A 344 -13.05 7.46 13.10
CA VAL A 344 -14.38 8.05 12.87
C VAL A 344 -15.43 7.21 13.60
N ARG A 345 -15.97 7.75 14.70
CA ARG A 345 -17.05 7.11 15.50
C ARG A 345 -18.44 7.64 15.16
N LYS A 346 -18.51 8.79 14.51
CA LYS A 346 -19.78 9.42 14.16
C LYS A 346 -19.70 10.09 12.80
N VAL A 347 -20.65 9.75 11.93
CA VAL A 347 -20.92 10.49 10.69
C VAL A 347 -22.26 11.19 10.84
N SER A 348 -22.30 12.50 10.61
CA SER A 348 -23.52 13.30 10.60
C SER A 348 -23.73 13.91 9.23
N LEU A 349 -24.66 13.36 8.47
CA LEU A 349 -25.06 13.88 7.16
C LEU A 349 -25.92 15.13 7.39
N ALA A 350 -25.35 16.31 7.14
CA ALA A 350 -26.02 17.60 7.26
C ALA A 350 -26.64 18.05 5.93
N SER A 351 -27.15 17.08 5.16
CA SER A 351 -27.76 17.30 3.85
C SER A 351 -29.27 17.04 3.91
N CYS A 352 -30.03 17.75 3.07
CA CYS A 352 -31.49 17.71 3.07
C CYS A 352 -32.04 16.36 2.57
N SER A 353 -33.14 15.90 3.16
CA SER A 353 -34.09 14.94 2.54
C SER A 353 -33.52 13.61 2.01
N LEU A 354 -32.40 13.11 2.56
CA LEU A 354 -31.72 11.88 2.10
C LEU A 354 -32.51 10.58 2.29
N GLY A 355 -33.51 10.60 3.17
CA GLY A 355 -34.25 9.41 3.59
C GLY A 355 -33.42 8.46 4.48
N GLU A 356 -34.10 7.63 5.27
CA GLU A 356 -33.44 6.74 6.25
C GLU A 356 -32.57 5.66 5.59
N LYS A 357 -32.99 5.18 4.42
CA LYS A 357 -32.29 4.14 3.66
C LYS A 357 -30.88 4.54 3.26
N TYR A 358 -30.58 5.83 3.13
CA TYR A 358 -29.24 6.30 2.79
C TYR A 358 -28.22 5.88 3.86
N ALA A 359 -28.54 6.12 5.14
CA ALA A 359 -27.66 5.73 6.24
C ALA A 359 -27.45 4.21 6.33
N ILE A 360 -28.52 3.43 6.08
CA ILE A 360 -28.49 1.96 6.07
C ILE A 360 -27.56 1.45 4.94
N LYS A 361 -27.56 2.10 3.78
CA LYS A 361 -26.68 1.73 2.66
C LYS A 361 -25.23 2.22 2.86
N LEU A 362 -25.03 3.34 3.55
CA LEU A 362 -23.70 3.92 3.77
C LEU A 362 -22.87 3.10 4.77
N LEU A 363 -23.51 2.57 5.82
CA LEU A 363 -22.83 1.79 6.87
C LEU A 363 -22.00 0.61 6.34
N PRO A 364 -22.54 -0.27 5.46
CA PRO A 364 -21.74 -1.31 4.82
C PRO A 364 -20.55 -0.76 4.02
N LYS A 365 -20.72 0.36 3.30
CA LYS A 365 -19.64 0.99 2.53
C LYS A 365 -18.54 1.56 3.41
N LEU A 366 -18.90 2.13 4.56
CA LEU A 366 -17.91 2.54 5.57
C LEU A 366 -17.16 1.34 6.14
N ARG A 367 -17.84 0.21 6.39
CA ARG A 367 -17.18 -1.02 6.84
C ARG A 367 -16.21 -1.59 5.81
N GLU A 368 -16.59 -1.60 4.52
CA GLU A 368 -15.70 -1.98 3.41
C GLU A 368 -14.42 -1.13 3.39
N GLN A 369 -14.51 0.13 3.85
CA GLN A 369 -13.40 1.07 4.00
C GLN A 369 -12.64 0.97 5.34
N GLY A 370 -12.94 -0.03 6.18
CA GLY A 370 -12.31 -0.22 7.49
C GLY A 370 -12.98 0.53 8.65
N ILE A 371 -14.00 1.36 8.40
CA ILE A 371 -14.71 2.14 9.41
C ILE A 371 -15.93 1.36 9.92
N SER A 372 -15.71 0.48 10.89
CA SER A 372 -16.73 -0.48 11.36
C SER A 372 -17.64 0.01 12.49
N ASP A 373 -17.15 0.93 13.33
CA ASP A 373 -17.81 1.34 14.58
C ASP A 373 -18.53 2.70 14.47
N ALA A 374 -18.60 3.27 13.26
CA ALA A 374 -19.22 4.57 13.06
C ALA A 374 -20.75 4.50 13.18
N LYS A 375 -21.32 5.48 13.88
CA LYS A 375 -22.77 5.72 13.89
C LYS A 375 -23.12 6.78 12.84
N VAL A 376 -23.99 6.48 11.89
CA VAL A 376 -24.42 7.43 10.85
C VAL A 376 -25.73 8.10 11.28
N SER A 377 -25.81 9.43 11.27
CA SER A 377 -27.09 10.14 11.44
C SER A 377 -27.51 10.88 10.17
N VAL A 378 -28.78 10.74 9.82
CA VAL A 378 -29.42 11.27 8.61
C VAL A 378 -30.68 12.07 8.96
N ARG A 379 -31.07 12.98 8.06
CA ARG A 379 -32.29 13.78 8.18
C ARG A 379 -33.22 13.43 7.00
N PRO A 380 -34.43 12.91 7.26
CA PRO A 380 -35.38 12.57 6.20
C PRO A 380 -36.12 13.79 5.63
N ALA A 381 -35.98 14.96 6.25
CA ALA A 381 -36.64 16.21 5.86
C ALA A 381 -35.61 17.35 5.71
N PRO A 382 -35.99 18.52 5.13
CA PRO A 382 -35.07 19.62 4.88
C PRO A 382 -34.41 20.10 6.17
N VAL A 383 -33.09 20.32 6.14
CA VAL A 383 -32.30 20.77 7.28
C VAL A 383 -31.86 22.21 7.06
N MET A 384 -31.83 23.00 8.13
CA MET A 384 -31.28 24.34 8.15
C MET A 384 -30.27 24.46 9.29
N VAL A 385 -29.13 25.10 9.04
CA VAL A 385 -28.16 25.46 10.07
C VAL A 385 -28.42 26.90 10.51
N LEU A 386 -28.77 27.07 11.78
CA LEU A 386 -28.96 28.38 12.40
C LEU A 386 -27.62 29.09 12.62
N LEU A 387 -27.68 30.40 12.87
CA LEU A 387 -26.49 31.23 13.15
C LEU A 387 -25.63 30.70 14.30
N ASP A 388 -26.22 29.96 15.22
CA ASP A 388 -25.57 29.35 16.38
C ASP A 388 -25.00 27.93 16.11
N GLY A 389 -25.01 27.48 14.85
CA GLY A 389 -24.53 26.18 14.40
C GLY A 389 -25.42 24.99 14.76
N ARG A 390 -26.61 25.24 15.34
CA ARG A 390 -27.62 24.21 15.58
C ARG A 390 -28.36 23.88 14.29
N LYS A 391 -28.69 22.60 14.13
CA LYS A 391 -29.44 22.09 12.99
C LYS A 391 -30.90 21.99 13.41
N ILE A 392 -31.80 22.59 12.65
CA ILE A 392 -33.25 22.40 12.77
C ILE A 392 -33.75 21.66 11.53
N ILE A 393 -34.77 20.83 11.70
CA ILE A 393 -35.41 20.13 10.57
C ILE A 393 -36.76 20.78 10.31
N MET A 394 -37.01 21.18 9.08
CA MET A 394 -38.29 21.76 8.66
C MET A 394 -39.35 20.67 8.61
N ASP A 395 -40.48 20.89 9.28
CA ASP A 395 -41.64 20.01 9.30
C ASP A 395 -42.82 20.75 8.67
N SER A 396 -43.43 20.17 7.63
CA SER A 396 -44.55 20.81 6.92
C SER A 396 -45.79 20.99 7.78
N GLU A 397 -45.94 20.24 8.88
CA GLU A 397 -47.12 20.30 9.75
C GLU A 397 -47.10 21.46 10.77
N GLU A 398 -45.92 22.02 11.12
CA GLU A 398 -45.77 23.05 12.16
C GLU A 398 -45.35 24.44 11.62
N GLY A 399 -45.34 24.61 10.29
CA GLY A 399 -44.95 25.87 9.65
C GLY A 399 -43.44 26.17 9.73
N SER A 400 -43.05 27.42 9.51
CA SER A 400 -41.67 27.88 9.30
C SER A 400 -40.73 27.84 10.52
N SER A 401 -41.16 27.27 11.65
CA SER A 401 -40.41 27.32 12.92
C SER A 401 -39.35 26.21 13.08
N GLY A 402 -39.51 25.07 12.41
CA GLY A 402 -38.58 23.94 12.43
C GLY A 402 -38.41 23.26 13.80
N LYS A 403 -37.97 21.99 13.81
CA LYS A 403 -37.76 21.21 15.04
C LYS A 403 -36.28 21.04 15.38
N TYR A 404 -35.89 21.50 16.55
CA TYR A 404 -34.58 21.20 17.16
C TYR A 404 -34.66 19.88 17.96
N ARG A 405 -33.65 19.00 17.82
CA ARG A 405 -33.56 17.70 18.53
C ARG A 405 -34.78 16.77 18.36
N SER A 406 -35.38 16.73 17.18
CA SER A 406 -36.45 15.76 16.89
C SER A 406 -35.89 14.34 16.63
N SER A 407 -36.32 13.36 17.43
CA SER A 407 -36.03 11.92 17.20
C SER A 407 -36.86 11.32 16.06
N ALA A 408 -37.94 11.98 15.66
CA ALA A 408 -38.70 11.64 14.46
C ALA A 408 -37.95 12.09 13.19
N LEU A 409 -37.33 13.28 13.22
CA LEU A 409 -36.74 13.93 12.06
C LEU A 409 -35.20 13.88 12.03
N LYS A 410 -34.60 13.12 12.93
CA LYS A 410 -33.19 12.72 12.89
C LYS A 410 -33.11 11.27 13.30
N LYS A 411 -32.70 10.41 12.37
CA LYS A 411 -32.40 9.01 12.66
C LYS A 411 -30.91 8.82 12.77
N THR A 412 -30.51 7.94 13.68
CA THR A 412 -29.15 7.41 13.72
C THR A 412 -29.24 5.94 13.38
N PHE A 413 -28.18 5.37 12.83
CA PHE A 413 -28.05 3.94 12.61
C PHE A 413 -26.61 3.54 12.93
N ALA A 414 -26.44 2.31 13.38
CA ALA A 414 -25.14 1.70 13.66
C ALA A 414 -25.24 0.19 13.53
N PHE A 415 -24.10 -0.48 13.44
CA PHE A 415 -24.05 -1.92 13.63
C PHE A 415 -24.16 -2.27 15.12
N ASN A 416 -24.94 -3.29 15.44
CA ASN A 416 -24.94 -3.92 16.76
C ASN A 416 -23.81 -4.97 16.85
N GLU A 417 -23.66 -5.60 18.02
CA GLU A 417 -22.65 -6.64 18.28
C GLU A 417 -22.79 -7.87 17.37
N LYS A 418 -23.98 -8.10 16.78
CA LYS A 418 -24.24 -9.19 15.84
C LYS A 418 -23.95 -8.81 14.38
N GLY A 419 -23.52 -7.57 14.13
CA GLY A 419 -23.27 -7.05 12.79
C GLY A 419 -24.53 -6.63 12.04
N GLU A 420 -25.68 -6.52 12.69
CA GLU A 420 -26.95 -6.05 12.11
C GLU A 420 -27.08 -4.53 12.25
N ILE A 421 -27.73 -3.87 11.29
CA ILE A 421 -27.96 -2.43 11.34
C ILE A 421 -29.20 -2.13 12.19
N VAL A 422 -29.03 -1.31 13.23
CA VAL A 422 -30.08 -0.89 14.16
C VAL A 422 -30.13 0.64 14.28
N PRO A 423 -31.33 1.23 14.53
CA PRO A 423 -31.49 2.67 14.72
C PRO A 423 -30.93 3.22 16.05
#